data_AF-A0A1B9Y5R2-F1
#
_entry.id   AF-A0A1B9Y5R2-F1
#
_cell.length_a   1.000
_cell.length_b   1.000
_cell.length_c   1.000
_cell.angle_alpha   90.00
_cell.angle_beta   90.00
_cell.angle_gamma   90.00
#
_symmetry.space_group_name_H-M   'P 1'
#
loop_
_entity.id
_entity.type
_entity.pdbx_description
1 polymer ?
#
loop_
_entity_poly.entity_id
_entity_poly.type
_entity_poly.pdbx_seq_one_letter_code
_entity_poly.pdbx_strand_id
1 'polypeptide(L)'
;MNNFFYNALRVNIDFYYITNNILKRELAAQTKNIVYQTFSSAVGCNDPISTPVVDPDLDPQDADIQYESKEALLDKIITSDAIISFEYSNRLDFVDLKRLDKIIIKDKSGHLIAEKRFNYEYFQSLIDLPAPSDPTEDKTKRLKLLSYQECDRDGKCTTTSFEYYEQNKMTQRLSYATDHWGYFNNKTNNKGFPNVPIKYQDTSTNTPVKAFASDLGTGIIQIADKNVNPDYVQTFSLKSITYPEGGKNEFIYEPNTASSLLYRPDEEHYFLAKNNIIKRDFFFSVTGSVTGEDINYGIPPNSSINNTKIFIKEIDLTNYNKQLNLKITRSSTFKASTFSNYLDSSYLYAEMSVFYYENGVKKYWIVDSPMNVQTVINFNQYNNSNIPLQKVYVEIKHTYWGGLGSGNISNYMYFYSQVSFNWEENNPNLSDDPIIYAGGIRIKEIKQYDNGQYKYSTKYIYKKAENPQFSSGVLFNIPMYTKNKRIGKVDEISCYSGGHRTYKIAKNAIELSTRPVIAGMRTQGRTIGYTNVEVIKTDINNP
;
A
#
# COMPACT_ATOMS: atom_id res chain seq x y z
N MET A 1 2.87 80.67 7.52
CA MET A 1 3.21 79.43 6.79
C MET A 1 3.24 78.31 7.81
N ASN A 2 2.26 77.42 7.74
CA ASN A 2 2.12 76.23 8.57
C ASN A 2 3.17 75.19 8.18
N ASN A 3 3.84 74.57 9.16
CA ASN A 3 4.48 73.27 8.98
C ASN A 3 3.98 72.34 10.09
N PHE A 4 3.04 71.48 9.72
CA PHE A 4 2.59 70.34 10.53
C PHE A 4 3.62 69.21 10.38
N PHE A 5 4.26 68.82 11.49
CA PHE A 5 5.05 67.58 11.54
C PHE A 5 4.11 66.39 11.77
N TYR A 6 4.04 65.49 10.79
CA TYR A 6 3.43 64.17 10.93
C TYR A 6 4.38 63.26 11.72
N ASN A 7 4.11 63.04 13.01
CA ASN A 7 4.67 61.92 13.76
C ASN A 7 3.88 60.66 13.42
N ALA A 8 4.37 59.86 12.47
CA ALA A 8 3.87 58.50 12.28
C ALA A 8 4.39 57.62 13.42
N LEU A 9 3.55 57.38 14.43
CA LEU A 9 3.75 56.36 15.46
C LEU A 9 3.95 55.00 14.77
N ARG A 10 5.19 54.50 14.72
CA ARG A 10 5.45 53.10 14.35
C ARG A 10 4.92 52.23 15.48
N VAL A 11 3.86 51.48 15.21
CA VAL A 11 3.41 50.39 16.08
C VAL A 11 4.41 49.25 15.91
N ASN A 12 5.33 49.10 16.87
CA ASN A 12 6.20 47.93 16.92
C ASN A 12 5.41 46.75 17.49
N ILE A 13 5.45 45.62 16.79
CA ILE A 13 4.94 44.33 17.25
C ILE A 13 6.16 43.44 17.46
N ASP A 14 6.45 43.11 18.71
CA ASP A 14 7.63 42.33 19.07
C ASP A 14 7.26 40.87 19.37
N PHE A 15 7.98 39.93 18.77
CA PHE A 15 7.78 38.49 18.92
C PHE A 15 8.93 37.88 19.72
N TYR A 16 8.60 37.05 20.70
CA TYR A 16 9.56 36.34 21.53
C TYR A 16 9.31 34.84 21.44
N TYR A 17 10.38 34.06 21.50
CA TYR A 17 10.32 32.61 21.33
C TYR A 17 11.10 31.90 22.44
N ILE A 18 10.60 30.76 22.89
CA ILE A 18 11.35 29.78 23.67
C ILE A 18 11.89 28.70 22.74
N THR A 19 13.04 28.15 23.08
CA THR A 19 13.68 27.07 22.32
C THR A 19 13.37 25.72 22.96
N ASN A 20 12.95 24.76 22.16
CA ASN A 20 12.70 23.38 22.58
C ASN A 20 13.58 22.42 21.75
N ASN A 21 14.36 21.56 22.40
CA ASN A 21 15.16 20.56 21.71
C ASN A 21 14.27 19.37 21.37
N ILE A 22 14.34 18.88 20.14
CA ILE A 22 13.56 17.75 19.65
C ILE A 22 14.47 16.77 18.92
N LEU A 23 14.27 15.48 19.16
CA LEU A 23 14.92 14.40 18.44
C LEU A 23 13.94 13.89 17.38
N LYS A 24 14.38 13.83 16.12
CA LYS A 24 13.57 13.31 15.02
C LYS A 24 14.21 12.07 14.43
N ARG A 25 13.42 11.01 14.30
CA ARG A 25 13.72 9.88 13.43
C ARG A 25 13.01 10.02 12.10
N GLU A 26 13.77 9.92 11.02
CA GLU A 26 13.25 9.77 9.67
C GLU A 26 13.60 8.40 9.09
N LEU A 27 12.62 7.77 8.44
CA LEU A 27 12.89 6.56 7.68
C LEU A 27 13.58 6.94 6.39
N ALA A 28 14.83 6.49 6.26
CA ALA A 28 15.59 6.60 5.04
C ALA A 28 14.81 5.98 3.86
N ALA A 29 15.04 6.51 2.66
CA ALA A 29 14.56 5.83 1.46
C ALA A 29 15.30 4.49 1.34
N GLN A 30 14.60 3.39 1.63
CA GLN A 30 15.10 2.04 1.39
C GLN A 30 14.95 1.76 -0.11
N THR A 31 16.08 1.55 -0.77
CA THR A 31 16.13 1.29 -2.21
C THR A 31 16.96 0.06 -2.50
N LYS A 32 16.61 -0.65 -3.57
CA LYS A 32 17.34 -1.81 -4.07
C LYS A 32 17.70 -1.66 -5.53
N ASN A 33 18.94 -1.95 -5.89
CA ASN A 33 19.38 -1.93 -7.29
C ASN A 33 19.17 -3.30 -7.95
N ILE A 34 18.30 -3.37 -8.96
CA ILE A 34 18.02 -4.56 -9.76
C ILE A 34 18.79 -4.43 -11.09
N VAL A 35 19.88 -5.18 -11.23
CA VAL A 35 20.71 -5.16 -12.45
C VAL A 35 20.04 -5.98 -13.54
N TYR A 36 19.97 -5.43 -14.75
CA TYR A 36 19.42 -6.12 -15.92
C TYR A 36 20.39 -6.22 -17.09
N GLN A 37 21.52 -5.50 -17.05
CA GLN A 37 22.55 -5.59 -18.07
C GLN A 37 23.92 -5.22 -17.48
N THR A 38 24.94 -5.99 -17.81
CA THR A 38 26.33 -5.71 -17.41
C THR A 38 27.21 -5.61 -18.64
N PHE A 39 27.98 -4.53 -18.73
CA PHE A 39 29.04 -4.33 -19.69
C PHE A 39 30.36 -4.35 -18.93
N SER A 40 31.29 -5.16 -19.38
CA SER A 40 32.64 -5.20 -18.83
C SER A 40 33.67 -5.05 -19.93
N SER A 41 34.74 -4.35 -19.61
CA SER A 41 35.95 -4.29 -20.44
C SER A 41 37.16 -4.31 -19.52
N ALA A 42 38.22 -4.96 -19.99
CA ALA A 42 39.48 -5.01 -19.28
C ALA A 42 40.57 -4.55 -20.23
N VAL A 43 41.45 -3.68 -19.76
CA VAL A 43 42.63 -3.22 -20.50
C VAL A 43 43.85 -3.46 -19.63
N GLY A 44 44.91 -4.05 -20.18
CA GLY A 44 46.11 -4.45 -19.47
C GLY A 44 46.49 -5.91 -19.74
N CYS A 45 47.05 -6.59 -18.74
CA CYS A 45 47.71 -7.89 -18.86
C CYS A 45 46.80 -9.02 -19.44
N ASN A 46 47.41 -9.97 -20.16
CA ASN A 46 46.77 -11.09 -20.87
C ASN A 46 46.61 -12.39 -20.03
N ASP A 47 46.85 -12.34 -18.72
CA ASP A 47 46.86 -13.53 -17.86
C ASP A 47 45.43 -14.10 -17.60
N PRO A 48 45.28 -15.44 -17.49
CA PRO A 48 44.01 -16.09 -17.17
C PRO A 48 43.54 -15.74 -15.75
N ILE A 49 42.26 -15.40 -15.63
CA ILE A 49 41.64 -14.75 -14.48
C ILE A 49 41.41 -15.74 -13.32
N SER A 50 41.84 -15.39 -12.10
CA SER A 50 41.18 -15.84 -10.86
C SER A 50 39.86 -15.06 -10.70
N THR A 51 38.74 -15.77 -10.59
CA THR A 51 37.35 -15.28 -10.57
C THR A 51 37.16 -13.88 -9.97
N PRO A 52 36.35 -13.00 -10.60
CA PRO A 52 36.05 -11.67 -10.07
C PRO A 52 35.37 -11.81 -8.70
N VAL A 53 35.93 -11.15 -7.69
CA VAL A 53 35.33 -11.04 -6.36
C VAL A 53 33.98 -10.33 -6.53
N VAL A 54 32.90 -11.03 -6.19
CA VAL A 54 31.57 -10.43 -6.11
C VAL A 54 31.58 -9.50 -4.90
N ASP A 55 31.68 -8.21 -5.16
CA ASP A 55 31.58 -7.18 -4.13
C ASP A 55 30.10 -6.93 -3.78
N PRO A 56 29.67 -7.15 -2.52
CA PRO A 56 28.28 -6.98 -2.10
C PRO A 56 27.86 -5.50 -1.90
N ASP A 57 28.77 -4.53 -1.89
CA ASP A 57 28.49 -3.17 -1.37
C ASP A 57 28.05 -2.14 -2.41
N LEU A 58 26.90 -2.37 -3.05
CA LEU A 58 26.21 -1.32 -3.82
C LEU A 58 24.75 -1.10 -3.43
N ASP A 59 24.27 -1.76 -2.37
CA ASP A 59 22.98 -1.41 -1.78
C ASP A 59 23.20 -0.26 -0.78
N PRO A 60 22.52 0.89 -0.93
CA PRO A 60 22.60 1.96 0.04
C PRO A 60 22.17 1.45 1.42
N GLN A 61 22.88 1.86 2.47
CA GLN A 61 22.61 1.40 3.83
C GLN A 61 21.13 1.64 4.20
N ASP A 62 20.45 0.57 4.61
CA ASP A 62 19.09 0.55 5.16
C ASP A 62 19.02 1.13 6.59
N ALA A 63 19.79 2.17 6.89
CA ALA A 63 19.85 2.76 8.23
C ALA A 63 18.87 3.93 8.35
N ASP A 64 17.97 3.86 9.33
CA ASP A 64 17.16 5.01 9.75
C ASP A 64 18.07 6.18 10.15
N ILE A 65 17.69 7.40 9.77
CA ILE A 65 18.45 8.61 10.12
C ILE A 65 17.81 9.23 11.36
N GLN A 66 18.62 9.48 12.38
CA GLN A 66 18.22 10.28 13.54
C GLN A 66 19.00 11.59 13.54
N TYR A 67 18.32 12.68 13.83
CA TYR A 67 18.95 13.97 13.98
C TYR A 67 18.25 14.79 15.06
N GLU A 68 19.04 15.60 15.75
CA GLU A 68 18.55 16.57 16.72
C GLU A 68 18.23 17.89 16.00
N SER A 69 17.13 18.52 16.40
CA SER A 69 16.76 19.84 15.92
C SER A 69 16.21 20.69 17.06
N LYS A 70 16.13 22.00 16.83
CA LYS A 70 15.54 22.95 17.78
C LYS A 70 14.29 23.54 17.18
N GLU A 71 13.20 23.47 17.92
CA GLU A 71 11.94 24.14 17.61
C GLU A 71 11.88 25.48 18.36
N ALA A 72 11.44 26.52 17.65
CA ALA A 72 11.14 27.82 18.25
C ALA A 72 9.63 27.90 18.50
N LEU A 73 9.21 27.85 19.76
CA LEU A 73 7.81 28.02 20.15
C LEU A 73 7.58 29.48 20.50
N LEU A 74 6.49 30.06 20.01
CA LEU A 74 6.12 31.44 20.30
C LEU A 74 5.83 31.57 21.80
N ASP A 75 6.53 32.44 22.51
CA ASP A 75 6.42 32.66 23.96
C ASP A 75 5.47 33.81 24.28
N LYS A 76 5.73 34.97 23.65
CA LYS A 76 4.88 36.16 23.79
C LYS A 76 4.95 37.07 22.56
N ILE A 77 3.85 37.78 22.34
CA ILE A 77 3.77 38.93 21.42
C ILE A 77 3.50 40.17 22.26
N ILE A 78 4.26 41.23 22.03
CA ILE A 78 4.07 42.52 22.67
C ILE A 78 3.63 43.52 21.61
N THR A 79 2.44 44.10 21.79
CA THR A 79 1.93 45.19 20.95
C THR A 79 1.98 46.51 21.72
N SER A 80 1.48 47.61 21.14
CA SER A 80 1.33 48.87 21.87
C SER A 80 0.40 48.75 23.07
N ASP A 81 -0.64 47.92 22.95
CA ASP A 81 -1.78 47.96 23.87
C ASP A 81 -1.92 46.68 24.73
N ALA A 82 -1.26 45.60 24.32
CA ALA A 82 -1.41 44.30 24.96
C ALA A 82 -0.11 43.48 25.02
N ILE A 83 -0.14 42.48 25.90
CA ILE A 83 0.82 41.39 25.99
C ILE A 83 0.02 40.11 25.77
N ILE A 84 0.42 39.33 24.76
CA ILE A 84 -0.18 38.04 24.41
C ILE A 84 0.85 36.99 24.77
N SER A 85 0.55 36.14 25.76
CA SER A 85 1.44 35.07 26.24
C SER A 85 0.91 33.70 25.82
N PHE A 86 1.83 32.76 25.55
CA PHE A 86 1.53 31.41 25.11
C PHE A 86 2.04 30.41 26.16
N GLU A 87 1.16 29.61 26.72
CA GLU A 87 1.51 28.62 27.76
C GLU A 87 1.47 27.21 27.19
N TYR A 88 2.53 26.44 27.44
CA TYR A 88 2.71 25.09 26.90
C TYR A 88 2.90 24.05 28.01
N SER A 89 2.42 22.83 27.75
CA SER A 89 2.76 21.63 28.53
C SER A 89 3.40 20.55 27.66
N ASN A 90 3.92 19.51 28.32
CA ASN A 90 4.45 18.33 27.66
C ASN A 90 3.33 17.53 26.99
N ARG A 91 3.64 16.95 25.83
CA ARG A 91 2.80 15.92 25.22
C ARG A 91 3.01 14.58 25.89
N LEU A 92 2.05 13.68 25.74
CA LEU A 92 2.11 12.30 26.21
C LEU A 92 2.45 11.33 25.09
N ASP A 93 2.23 11.73 23.83
CA ASP A 93 2.61 10.93 22.66
C ASP A 93 4.06 11.15 22.25
N PHE A 94 4.73 12.19 22.77
CA PHE A 94 6.15 12.47 22.58
C PHE A 94 6.73 13.08 23.86
N VAL A 95 7.88 12.58 24.31
CA VAL A 95 8.53 13.07 25.54
C VAL A 95 9.22 14.44 25.39
N ASP A 96 9.55 14.82 24.16
CA ASP A 96 10.33 16.01 23.81
C ASP A 96 9.50 17.09 23.08
N LEU A 97 8.23 16.83 22.77
CA LEU A 97 7.34 17.80 22.14
C LEU A 97 6.41 18.50 23.14
N LYS A 98 6.01 19.73 22.78
CA LYS A 98 5.08 20.55 23.55
C LYS A 98 3.71 20.65 22.86
N ARG A 99 2.68 20.96 23.63
CA ARG A 99 1.36 21.39 23.14
C ARG A 99 1.00 22.74 23.74
N LEU A 100 0.32 23.58 22.97
CA LEU A 100 -0.18 24.87 23.44
C LEU A 100 -1.44 24.63 24.27
N ASP A 101 -1.42 24.99 25.55
CA ASP A 101 -2.59 24.85 26.44
C ASP A 101 -3.42 26.12 26.47
N LYS A 102 -2.76 27.29 26.50
CA LYS A 102 -3.44 28.59 26.61
C LYS A 102 -2.79 29.70 25.81
N ILE A 103 -3.61 30.65 25.37
CA ILE A 103 -3.18 31.98 24.96
C ILE A 103 -3.83 32.98 25.91
N ILE A 104 -3.02 33.77 26.60
CA ILE A 104 -3.49 34.75 27.59
C ILE A 104 -3.21 36.14 27.05
N ILE A 105 -4.25 36.97 26.98
CA ILE A 105 -4.14 38.35 26.49
C ILE A 105 -4.36 39.27 27.67
N LYS A 106 -3.37 40.09 27.99
CA LYS A 106 -3.44 41.11 29.05
C LYS A 106 -3.18 42.50 28.49
N ASP A 107 -3.78 43.52 29.10
CA ASP A 107 -3.40 44.90 28.83
C ASP A 107 -1.99 45.19 29.39
N LYS A 108 -1.44 46.37 29.07
CA LYS A 108 -0.14 46.82 29.61
C LYS A 108 -0.11 47.01 31.13
N SER A 109 -1.28 47.14 31.75
CA SER A 109 -1.45 47.26 33.20
C SER A 109 -1.54 45.89 33.89
N GLY A 110 -1.55 44.80 33.13
CA GLY A 110 -1.61 43.42 33.63
C GLY A 110 -3.01 42.84 33.79
N HIS A 111 -4.08 43.58 33.47
CA HIS A 111 -5.46 43.06 33.53
C HIS A 111 -5.72 42.09 32.39
N LEU A 112 -6.42 41.00 32.70
CA LEU A 112 -6.87 40.04 31.70
C LEU A 112 -7.84 40.72 30.72
N ILE A 113 -7.61 40.51 29.43
CA ILE A 113 -8.51 40.91 28.34
C ILE A 113 -9.31 39.70 27.87
N ALA A 114 -8.62 38.59 27.61
CA ALA A 114 -9.22 37.35 27.18
C ALA A 114 -8.24 36.18 27.42
N GLU A 115 -8.80 34.97 27.52
CA GLU A 115 -8.04 33.74 27.60
C GLU A 115 -8.60 32.73 26.60
N LYS A 116 -7.71 32.09 25.84
CA LYS A 116 -8.06 31.01 24.92
C LYS A 116 -7.51 29.70 25.46
N ARG A 117 -8.33 28.67 25.59
CA ARG A 117 -7.95 27.35 26.13
C ARG A 117 -8.07 26.27 25.08
N PHE A 118 -7.09 25.38 25.03
CA PHE A 118 -7.08 24.22 24.16
C PHE A 118 -7.19 22.96 25.01
N ASN A 119 -8.25 22.19 24.81
CA ASN A 119 -8.50 20.97 25.55
C ASN A 119 -8.19 19.76 24.68
N TYR A 120 -7.38 18.85 25.20
CA TYR A 120 -6.88 17.71 24.45
C TYR A 120 -7.21 16.37 25.09
N GLU A 121 -7.24 15.36 24.24
CA GLU A 121 -7.18 13.94 24.59
C GLU A 121 -6.12 13.30 23.67
N TYR A 122 -6.06 11.96 23.67
CA TYR A 122 -5.24 11.19 22.76
C TYR A 122 -6.07 10.12 22.06
N PHE A 123 -5.96 10.04 20.75
CA PHE A 123 -6.41 8.86 20.02
C PHE A 123 -5.61 7.64 20.46
N GLN A 124 -6.28 6.51 20.58
CA GLN A 124 -5.66 5.22 20.84
C GLN A 124 -5.15 4.61 19.53
N SER A 125 -3.84 4.41 19.43
CA SER A 125 -3.17 3.85 18.25
C SER A 125 -2.80 2.38 18.47
N LEU A 126 -2.70 1.61 17.37
CA LEU A 126 -2.24 0.23 17.39
C LEU A 126 -0.71 0.16 17.21
N ILE A 127 -0.09 -0.82 17.85
CA ILE A 127 1.36 -1.07 17.70
C ILE A 127 1.58 -2.06 16.55
N ASP A 128 2.26 -1.60 15.52
CA ASP A 128 2.77 -2.40 14.40
C ASP A 128 4.22 -2.80 14.70
N LEU A 129 4.44 -3.99 15.26
CA LEU A 129 5.78 -4.46 15.69
C LEU A 129 6.88 -4.46 14.61
N PRO A 130 6.65 -4.79 13.32
CA PRO A 130 7.68 -4.71 12.29
C PRO A 130 8.03 -3.27 11.89
N ALA A 131 7.27 -2.28 12.36
CA ALA A 131 7.49 -0.90 12.01
C ALA A 131 8.47 -0.18 12.96
N PRO A 132 9.33 0.68 12.39
CA PRO A 132 10.20 1.55 13.16
C PRO A 132 9.36 2.52 14.00
N SER A 133 10.01 3.13 14.99
CA SER A 133 9.41 4.14 15.83
C SER A 133 10.42 5.19 16.20
N ASP A 134 9.94 6.39 16.44
CA ASP A 134 10.75 7.41 17.07
C ASP A 134 11.03 6.99 18.52
N PRO A 135 12.28 7.06 19.01
CA PRO A 135 12.60 6.74 20.41
C PRO A 135 11.85 7.62 21.43
N THR A 136 11.36 8.79 21.01
CA THR A 136 10.62 9.72 21.86
C THR A 136 9.11 9.50 21.84
N GLU A 137 8.59 8.68 20.92
CA GLU A 137 7.16 8.46 20.69
C GLU A 137 6.56 7.39 21.62
N ASP A 138 5.46 7.72 22.30
CA ASP A 138 4.53 6.71 22.83
C ASP A 138 3.58 6.28 21.70
N LYS A 139 3.89 5.12 21.11
CA LYS A 139 3.19 4.53 19.94
C LYS A 139 1.70 4.31 20.15
N THR A 140 1.22 4.32 21.39
CA THR A 140 -0.18 4.07 21.72
C THR A 140 -1.04 5.33 21.65
N LYS A 141 -0.44 6.51 21.51
CA LYS A 141 -1.12 7.79 21.64
C LYS A 141 -0.90 8.70 20.43
N ARG A 142 -1.90 9.51 20.12
CA ARG A 142 -1.79 10.61 19.16
C ARG A 142 -2.61 11.79 19.64
N LEU A 143 -1.98 12.96 19.82
CA LEU A 143 -2.65 14.15 20.34
C LEU A 143 -3.92 14.49 19.52
N LYS A 144 -5.03 14.71 20.23
CA LYS A 144 -6.37 14.99 19.70
C LYS A 144 -6.89 16.27 20.34
N LEU A 145 -7.31 17.25 19.54
CA LEU A 145 -7.96 18.46 20.05
C LEU A 145 -9.46 18.18 20.24
N LEU A 146 -9.95 18.23 21.48
CA LEU A 146 -11.36 18.02 21.81
C LEU A 146 -12.17 19.30 21.69
N SER A 147 -11.63 20.40 22.19
CA SER A 147 -12.33 21.68 22.16
C SER A 147 -11.39 22.86 22.28
N TYR A 148 -11.91 23.98 21.83
CA TYR A 148 -11.31 25.29 21.95
C TYR A 148 -12.29 26.20 22.68
N GLN A 149 -11.81 26.90 23.71
CA GLN A 149 -12.63 27.81 24.52
C GLN A 149 -12.11 29.23 24.44
N GLU A 150 -13.02 30.18 24.27
CA GLU A 150 -12.74 31.61 24.39
C GLU A 150 -13.41 32.13 25.65
N CYS A 151 -12.61 32.57 26.61
CA CYS A 151 -13.04 33.12 27.88
C CYS A 151 -12.78 34.63 27.92
N ASP A 152 -13.78 35.39 28.38
CA ASP A 152 -13.66 36.82 28.59
C ASP A 152 -13.02 37.18 29.95
N ARG A 153 -13.01 38.47 30.28
CA ARG A 153 -12.46 39.01 31.53
C ARG A 153 -13.19 38.53 32.77
N ASP A 154 -14.48 38.21 32.63
CA ASP A 154 -15.34 37.75 33.71
C ASP A 154 -15.28 36.23 33.88
N GLY A 155 -14.45 35.56 33.08
CA GLY A 155 -14.28 34.11 33.10
C GLY A 155 -15.41 33.35 32.40
N LYS A 156 -16.31 34.04 31.69
CA LYS A 156 -17.35 33.40 30.90
C LYS A 156 -16.73 32.86 29.62
N CYS A 157 -16.87 31.55 29.41
CA CYS A 157 -16.27 30.85 28.28
C CYS A 157 -17.33 30.41 27.26
N THR A 158 -17.03 30.58 25.98
CA THR A 158 -17.71 29.92 24.86
C THR A 158 -16.87 28.75 24.40
N THR A 159 -17.50 27.65 23.97
CA THR A 159 -16.77 26.41 23.61
C THR A 159 -17.14 25.97 22.21
N THR A 160 -16.13 25.76 21.36
CA THR A 160 -16.26 25.02 20.11
C THR A 160 -15.68 23.62 20.32
N SER A 161 -16.42 22.56 19.98
CA SER A 161 -15.98 21.18 20.16
C SER A 161 -15.83 20.42 18.84
N PHE A 162 -14.98 19.40 18.85
CA PHE A 162 -14.59 18.61 17.69
C PHE A 162 -14.85 17.13 17.93
N GLU A 163 -15.47 16.46 16.96
CA GLU A 163 -15.60 15.00 16.93
C GLU A 163 -14.81 14.44 15.75
N TYR A 164 -14.34 13.19 15.84
CA TYR A 164 -13.51 12.56 14.80
C TYR A 164 -14.04 11.16 14.44
N TYR A 165 -13.58 10.64 13.30
CA TYR A 165 -13.82 9.26 12.88
C TYR A 165 -12.92 8.28 13.65
N GLU A 166 -13.44 7.73 14.74
CA GLU A 166 -12.68 6.88 15.68
C GLU A 166 -13.12 5.40 15.69
N GLN A 167 -13.95 4.97 14.72
CA GLN A 167 -14.39 3.58 14.62
C GLN A 167 -13.22 2.62 14.35
N ASN A 168 -12.20 3.12 13.66
CA ASN A 168 -10.95 2.44 13.38
C ASN A 168 -9.81 3.11 14.12
N LYS A 169 -8.68 2.40 14.25
CA LYS A 169 -7.46 2.91 14.88
C LYS A 169 -6.32 2.93 13.88
N MET A 170 -5.58 4.04 13.82
CA MET A 170 -4.32 4.08 13.07
C MET A 170 -3.20 3.40 13.86
N THR A 171 -2.16 2.98 13.14
CA THR A 171 -0.89 2.55 13.75
C THR A 171 0.00 3.74 14.09
N GLN A 172 1.16 3.49 14.71
CA GLN A 172 2.15 4.54 15.02
C GLN A 172 2.62 5.29 13.76
N ARG A 173 3.16 6.50 13.92
CA ARG A 173 3.40 7.44 12.81
C ARG A 173 4.36 6.94 11.75
N LEU A 174 5.37 6.16 12.15
CA LEU A 174 6.36 5.57 11.25
C LEU A 174 5.96 4.16 10.73
N SER A 175 4.70 3.74 10.94
CA SER A 175 4.21 2.46 10.41
C SER A 175 4.21 2.41 8.89
N TYR A 176 4.42 1.20 8.36
CA TYR A 176 4.35 0.94 6.94
C TYR A 176 2.92 0.77 6.40
N ALA A 177 1.90 0.86 7.27
CA ALA A 177 0.46 0.81 6.94
C ALA A 177 -0.02 2.06 6.19
N THR A 178 0.69 2.42 5.13
CA THR A 178 0.46 3.57 4.28
C THR A 178 0.26 3.16 2.82
N ASP A 179 -0.61 3.88 2.11
CA ASP A 179 -0.81 3.75 0.68
C ASP A 179 0.30 4.45 -0.14
N HIS A 180 0.13 4.46 -1.47
CA HIS A 180 1.08 5.07 -2.39
C HIS A 180 1.32 6.58 -2.18
N TRP A 181 0.42 7.28 -1.50
CA TRP A 181 0.48 8.71 -1.22
C TRP A 181 0.74 9.01 0.26
N GLY A 182 0.98 7.99 1.09
CA GLY A 182 1.29 8.14 2.50
C GLY A 182 0.08 8.25 3.43
N TYR A 183 -1.14 7.99 2.94
CA TYR A 183 -2.34 7.92 3.80
C TYR A 183 -2.50 6.53 4.39
N PHE A 184 -3.16 6.43 5.53
CA PHE A 184 -3.36 5.17 6.23
C PHE A 184 -4.22 4.19 5.40
N ASN A 185 -3.74 2.96 5.21
CA ASN A 185 -4.44 1.94 4.42
C ASN A 185 -4.74 0.63 5.18
N ASN A 186 -4.44 0.59 6.48
CA ASN A 186 -4.71 -0.54 7.37
C ASN A 186 -4.10 -1.88 6.89
N LYS A 187 -2.96 -1.84 6.18
CA LYS A 187 -2.23 -3.05 5.81
C LYS A 187 -1.20 -3.40 6.88
N THR A 188 -1.29 -4.60 7.41
CA THR A 188 -0.35 -5.15 8.41
C THR A 188 0.89 -5.72 7.71
N ASN A 189 2.02 -5.78 8.41
CA ASN A 189 3.30 -6.30 7.88
C ASN A 189 3.70 -5.66 6.53
N ASN A 190 3.30 -4.41 6.31
CA ASN A 190 3.39 -3.76 5.01
C ASN A 190 4.78 -3.15 4.72
N LYS A 191 5.81 -3.70 5.37
CA LYS A 191 7.23 -3.36 5.19
C LYS A 191 7.70 -4.04 3.91
N GLY A 192 8.06 -3.26 2.89
CA GLY A 192 8.51 -3.81 1.62
C GLY A 192 8.34 -2.85 0.46
N PHE A 193 8.64 -3.36 -0.73
CA PHE A 193 8.55 -2.65 -1.99
C PHE A 193 7.16 -2.84 -2.62
N PRO A 194 6.58 -1.83 -3.29
CA PRO A 194 5.34 -2.03 -4.03
C PRO A 194 5.56 -2.98 -5.22
N ASN A 195 4.50 -3.67 -5.62
CA ASN A 195 4.55 -4.53 -6.80
C ASN A 195 4.44 -3.71 -8.10
N VAL A 196 5.57 -3.31 -8.67
CA VAL A 196 5.64 -2.41 -9.83
C VAL A 196 6.42 -3.05 -10.98
N PRO A 197 6.24 -2.59 -12.23
CA PRO A 197 7.06 -3.02 -13.36
C PRO A 197 8.55 -2.76 -13.12
N ILE A 198 9.36 -3.74 -13.49
CA ILE A 198 10.81 -3.71 -13.45
C ILE A 198 11.39 -4.42 -14.69
N LYS A 199 12.71 -4.35 -14.81
CA LYS A 199 13.53 -5.18 -15.69
C LYS A 199 14.56 -5.89 -14.83
N TYR A 200 14.81 -7.15 -15.14
CA TYR A 200 15.88 -7.93 -14.53
C TYR A 200 16.56 -8.79 -15.59
N GLN A 201 17.75 -9.31 -15.28
CA GLN A 201 18.46 -10.24 -16.13
C GLN A 201 17.93 -11.65 -15.90
N ASP A 202 17.30 -12.25 -16.91
CA ASP A 202 16.94 -13.66 -16.87
C ASP A 202 18.20 -14.51 -16.99
N THR A 203 18.49 -15.33 -15.98
CA THR A 203 19.69 -16.17 -15.92
C THR A 203 19.65 -17.35 -16.88
N SER A 204 18.47 -17.78 -17.30
CA SER A 204 18.30 -18.91 -18.22
C SER A 204 18.55 -18.51 -19.67
N THR A 205 18.09 -17.32 -20.06
CA THR A 205 18.24 -16.79 -21.43
C THR A 205 19.41 -15.81 -21.55
N ASN A 206 19.96 -15.34 -20.43
CA ASN A 206 20.97 -14.28 -20.34
C ASN A 206 20.56 -12.98 -21.06
N THR A 207 19.27 -12.63 -20.99
CA THR A 207 18.72 -11.41 -21.61
C THR A 207 17.94 -10.57 -20.61
N PRO A 208 17.84 -9.23 -20.83
CA PRO A 208 16.95 -8.39 -20.04
C PRO A 208 15.49 -8.70 -20.34
N VAL A 209 14.70 -8.99 -19.31
CA VAL A 209 13.26 -9.24 -19.42
C VAL A 209 12.48 -8.24 -18.56
N LYS A 210 11.26 -7.89 -18.99
CA LYS A 210 10.31 -7.11 -18.19
C LYS A 210 9.55 -8.04 -17.25
N ALA A 211 9.21 -7.58 -16.06
CA ALA A 211 8.42 -8.31 -15.08
C ALA A 211 7.83 -7.39 -14.02
N PHE A 212 7.06 -7.94 -13.09
CA PHE A 212 6.71 -7.26 -11.85
C PHE A 212 7.73 -7.56 -10.75
N ALA A 213 7.85 -6.64 -9.78
CA ALA A 213 8.75 -6.81 -8.65
C ALA A 213 8.50 -8.14 -7.91
N SER A 214 7.24 -8.56 -7.76
CA SER A 214 6.86 -9.83 -7.15
C SER A 214 7.49 -11.06 -7.80
N ASP A 215 7.85 -10.96 -9.08
CA ASP A 215 8.38 -12.08 -9.86
C ASP A 215 9.86 -12.38 -9.51
N LEU A 216 10.55 -11.46 -8.81
CA LEU A 216 11.88 -11.73 -8.24
C LEU A 216 11.86 -12.74 -7.07
N GLY A 217 10.66 -13.02 -6.53
CA GLY A 217 10.49 -13.95 -5.41
C GLY A 217 10.79 -13.34 -4.04
N THR A 218 10.20 -13.96 -3.02
CA THR A 218 10.21 -13.48 -1.63
C THR A 218 11.59 -13.51 -0.96
N GLY A 219 12.52 -14.32 -1.49
CA GLY A 219 13.92 -14.36 -1.02
C GLY A 219 14.77 -13.18 -1.49
N ILE A 220 14.31 -12.43 -2.50
CA ILE A 220 15.02 -11.25 -3.02
C ILE A 220 14.36 -9.98 -2.50
N ILE A 221 13.04 -9.87 -2.60
CA ILE A 221 12.29 -8.71 -2.10
C ILE A 221 10.99 -9.10 -1.41
N GLN A 222 10.65 -8.33 -0.39
CA GLN A 222 9.32 -8.38 0.21
C GLN A 222 8.40 -7.38 -0.49
N ILE A 223 7.20 -7.83 -0.87
CA ILE A 223 6.18 -6.99 -1.49
C ILE A 223 5.24 -6.42 -0.45
N ALA A 224 4.91 -5.14 -0.60
CA ALA A 224 3.97 -4.39 0.21
C ALA A 224 2.71 -4.01 -0.59
N ASP A 225 1.54 -4.11 0.04
CA ASP A 225 0.27 -3.61 -0.49
C ASP A 225 0.14 -2.11 -0.15
N LYS A 226 0.39 -1.29 -1.17
CA LYS A 226 0.32 0.18 -1.08
C LYS A 226 -0.97 0.73 -1.70
N ASN A 227 -1.96 -0.12 -1.98
CA ASN A 227 -3.25 0.35 -2.47
C ASN A 227 -3.98 1.17 -1.39
N VAL A 228 -4.77 2.14 -1.84
CA VAL A 228 -5.71 2.89 -0.98
C VAL A 228 -6.72 1.91 -0.41
N ASN A 229 -7.07 2.08 0.87
CA ASN A 229 -8.15 1.35 1.50
C ASN A 229 -9.31 2.31 1.81
N PRO A 230 -10.38 2.31 0.99
CA PRO A 230 -11.55 3.18 1.12
C PRO A 230 -12.16 3.24 2.53
N ASP A 231 -12.17 2.12 3.25
CA ASP A 231 -12.85 2.01 4.54
C ASP A 231 -12.05 2.63 5.70
N TYR A 232 -10.74 2.79 5.51
CA TYR A 232 -9.80 3.19 6.57
C TYR A 232 -9.15 4.56 6.34
N VAL A 233 -9.16 5.07 5.11
CA VAL A 233 -8.48 6.33 4.75
C VAL A 233 -8.98 7.56 5.54
N GLN A 234 -10.23 7.54 6.02
CA GLN A 234 -10.82 8.61 6.83
C GLN A 234 -10.51 8.54 8.33
N THR A 235 -9.82 7.50 8.80
CA THR A 235 -9.59 7.29 10.24
C THR A 235 -8.95 8.52 10.89
N PHE A 236 -9.42 8.91 12.08
CA PHE A 236 -9.01 10.10 12.83
C PHE A 236 -9.20 11.45 12.10
N SER A 237 -9.94 11.49 10.99
CA SER A 237 -10.31 12.75 10.33
C SER A 237 -11.44 13.44 11.10
N LEU A 238 -11.53 14.77 10.98
CA LEU A 238 -12.54 15.59 11.64
C LEU A 238 -13.95 15.23 11.13
N LYS A 239 -14.79 14.69 12.02
CA LYS A 239 -16.18 14.29 11.72
C LYS A 239 -17.15 15.45 11.91
N SER A 240 -16.99 16.25 12.97
CA SER A 240 -17.89 17.37 13.20
C SER A 240 -17.28 18.50 14.01
N ILE A 241 -17.85 19.69 13.84
CA ILE A 241 -17.59 20.87 14.67
C ILE A 241 -18.94 21.29 15.26
N THR A 242 -19.01 21.45 16.59
CA THR A 242 -20.15 22.07 17.27
C THR A 242 -19.74 23.43 17.81
N TYR A 243 -20.46 24.47 17.41
CA TYR A 243 -20.20 25.86 17.75
C TYR A 243 -20.91 26.27 19.06
N PRO A 244 -20.46 27.36 19.71
CA PRO A 244 -21.02 27.79 20.99
C PRO A 244 -22.53 28.07 20.98
N GLU A 245 -23.07 28.51 19.85
CA GLU A 245 -24.49 28.80 19.64
C GLU A 245 -25.37 27.55 19.45
N GLY A 246 -24.77 26.35 19.44
CA GLY A 246 -25.48 25.07 19.24
C GLY A 246 -25.56 24.61 17.79
N GLY A 247 -25.06 25.40 16.84
CA GLY A 247 -24.86 24.99 15.46
C GLY A 247 -23.84 23.85 15.35
N LYS A 248 -24.09 22.87 14.47
CA LYS A 248 -23.16 21.77 14.21
C LYS A 248 -22.98 21.54 12.72
N ASN A 249 -21.72 21.47 12.29
CA ASN A 249 -21.32 21.01 10.96
C ASN A 249 -20.84 19.56 11.07
N GLU A 250 -21.49 18.64 10.38
CA GLU A 250 -21.02 17.26 10.19
C GLU A 250 -20.44 17.08 8.79
N PHE A 251 -19.21 16.56 8.72
CA PHE A 251 -18.47 16.34 7.48
C PHE A 251 -18.50 14.86 7.14
N ILE A 252 -19.09 14.53 6.00
CA ILE A 252 -19.11 13.18 5.44
C ILE A 252 -18.09 13.14 4.31
N TYR A 253 -17.13 12.24 4.42
CA TYR A 253 -16.09 12.08 3.42
C TYR A 253 -16.32 10.88 2.51
N GLU A 254 -15.65 10.89 1.38
CA GLU A 254 -15.40 9.72 0.55
C GLU A 254 -13.95 9.71 0.06
N PRO A 255 -13.39 8.55 -0.32
CA PRO A 255 -12.05 8.47 -0.87
C PRO A 255 -11.90 9.27 -2.16
N ASN A 256 -10.72 9.84 -2.38
CA ASN A 256 -10.41 10.48 -3.66
C ASN A 256 -10.41 9.43 -4.79
N THR A 257 -11.07 9.75 -5.90
CA THR A 257 -11.05 8.94 -7.11
C THR A 257 -10.71 9.79 -8.32
N ALA A 258 -9.97 9.23 -9.26
CA ALA A 258 -9.62 9.83 -10.54
C ALA A 258 -9.97 8.90 -11.68
N SER A 259 -10.31 9.45 -12.83
CA SER A 259 -10.51 8.69 -14.07
C SER A 259 -9.68 9.22 -15.23
N SER A 260 -8.79 10.17 -14.95
CA SER A 260 -7.83 10.73 -15.89
C SER A 260 -6.50 10.99 -15.18
N LEU A 261 -5.42 10.99 -15.95
CA LEU A 261 -4.09 11.41 -15.52
C LEU A 261 -3.74 12.70 -16.27
N LEU A 262 -3.22 13.71 -15.57
CA LEU A 262 -2.67 14.90 -16.22
C LEU A 262 -1.40 14.54 -17.02
N TYR A 263 -0.59 13.65 -16.44
CA TYR A 263 0.59 13.08 -17.07
C TYR A 263 0.57 11.57 -16.92
N ARG A 264 0.59 10.84 -18.05
CA ARG A 264 0.75 9.38 -18.07
C ARG A 264 2.24 9.08 -18.25
N PRO A 265 2.94 8.52 -17.26
CA PRO A 265 4.32 8.13 -17.45
C PRO A 265 4.42 6.92 -18.38
N ASP A 266 5.64 6.68 -18.86
CA ASP A 266 5.98 5.52 -19.66
C ASP A 266 5.55 4.22 -18.96
N GLU A 267 5.14 3.23 -19.76
CA GLU A 267 4.66 1.93 -19.27
C GLU A 267 5.67 1.21 -18.36
N GLU A 268 6.96 1.52 -18.49
CA GLU A 268 8.02 0.94 -17.66
C GLU A 268 7.99 1.38 -16.19
N HIS A 269 7.22 2.42 -15.86
CA HIS A 269 7.09 2.94 -14.49
C HIS A 269 5.64 3.01 -14.00
N TYR A 270 4.66 2.58 -14.82
CA TYR A 270 3.23 2.67 -14.51
C TYR A 270 2.72 1.40 -13.81
N PHE A 271 2.16 1.53 -12.61
CA PHE A 271 1.70 0.37 -11.82
C PHE A 271 0.38 0.57 -11.08
N LEU A 272 -0.26 1.74 -11.17
CA LEU A 272 -1.47 1.99 -10.39
C LEU A 272 -2.59 1.04 -10.82
N ALA A 273 -3.11 0.29 -9.85
CA ALA A 273 -4.25 -0.58 -10.02
C ALA A 273 -5.44 0.23 -10.54
N LYS A 274 -5.98 -0.24 -11.67
CA LYS A 274 -7.13 0.35 -12.35
C LYS A 274 -8.39 -0.37 -11.89
N ASN A 275 -9.31 0.31 -11.23
CA ASN A 275 -10.55 -0.27 -10.68
C ASN A 275 -11.70 -0.32 -11.68
N ASN A 276 -11.41 -0.87 -12.86
CA ASN A 276 -12.44 -1.45 -13.72
C ASN A 276 -12.28 -2.97 -13.74
N ILE A 277 -11.67 -3.56 -12.72
CA ILE A 277 -11.32 -4.98 -12.69
C ILE A 277 -12.29 -5.72 -11.77
N ILE A 278 -12.93 -6.77 -12.29
CA ILE A 278 -13.69 -7.74 -11.53
C ILE A 278 -12.73 -8.84 -11.10
N LYS A 279 -12.65 -9.08 -9.79
CA LYS A 279 -11.95 -10.26 -9.26
C LYS A 279 -12.88 -11.45 -9.29
N ARG A 280 -12.38 -12.55 -9.84
CA ARG A 280 -13.05 -13.84 -9.92
C ARG A 280 -12.24 -14.87 -9.17
N ASP A 281 -12.94 -15.75 -8.48
CA ASP A 281 -12.37 -16.92 -7.85
C ASP A 281 -13.14 -18.16 -8.26
N PHE A 282 -12.41 -19.26 -8.34
CA PHE A 282 -12.96 -20.58 -8.54
C PHE A 282 -12.18 -21.54 -7.65
N PHE A 283 -12.91 -22.41 -6.97
CA PHE A 283 -12.34 -23.42 -6.10
C PHE A 283 -12.91 -24.79 -6.47
N PHE A 284 -12.02 -25.74 -6.71
CA PHE A 284 -12.37 -27.13 -6.95
C PHE A 284 -11.60 -28.01 -5.98
N SER A 285 -12.32 -28.81 -5.19
CA SER A 285 -11.74 -29.72 -4.23
C SER A 285 -12.37 -31.10 -4.35
N VAL A 286 -11.51 -32.11 -4.34
CA VAL A 286 -11.84 -33.52 -4.21
C VAL A 286 -11.40 -33.94 -2.82
N THR A 287 -12.36 -34.17 -1.93
CA THR A 287 -12.11 -34.69 -0.59
C THR A 287 -12.52 -36.15 -0.51
N GLY A 288 -12.01 -36.86 0.49
CA GLY A 288 -12.42 -38.22 0.75
C GLY A 288 -11.83 -38.77 2.03
N SER A 289 -12.22 -40.00 2.34
CA SER A 289 -11.68 -40.78 3.43
C SER A 289 -11.18 -42.13 2.95
N VAL A 290 -10.27 -42.70 3.71
CA VAL A 290 -9.84 -44.09 3.55
C VAL A 290 -10.29 -44.88 4.76
N THR A 291 -10.93 -46.02 4.51
CA THR A 291 -11.41 -46.94 5.54
C THR A 291 -11.06 -48.36 5.10
N GLY A 292 -10.10 -48.98 5.79
CA GLY A 292 -9.55 -50.27 5.34
C GLY A 292 -8.95 -50.13 3.94
N GLU A 293 -9.38 -50.99 3.02
CA GLU A 293 -8.88 -51.00 1.64
C GLU A 293 -9.60 -50.03 0.69
N ASP A 294 -10.66 -49.38 1.17
CA ASP A 294 -11.54 -48.58 0.33
C ASP A 294 -11.24 -47.08 0.44
N ILE A 295 -11.16 -46.44 -0.73
CA ILE A 295 -11.09 -44.98 -0.88
C ILE A 295 -12.50 -44.46 -1.18
N ASN A 296 -13.08 -43.74 -0.23
CA ASN A 296 -14.38 -43.11 -0.34
C ASN A 296 -14.23 -41.65 -0.72
N TYR A 297 -14.66 -41.29 -1.92
CA TYR A 297 -14.64 -39.91 -2.40
C TYR A 297 -15.92 -39.16 -1.98
N GLY A 298 -15.77 -37.91 -1.58
CA GLY A 298 -16.90 -37.02 -1.27
C GLY A 298 -17.70 -36.59 -2.51
N ILE A 299 -17.14 -36.79 -3.71
CA ILE A 299 -17.83 -36.58 -4.99
C ILE A 299 -17.55 -37.76 -5.94
N PRO A 300 -18.50 -38.12 -6.83
CA PRO A 300 -18.27 -39.17 -7.81
C PRO A 300 -17.23 -38.74 -8.86
N PRO A 301 -16.34 -39.64 -9.31
CA PRO A 301 -15.39 -39.35 -10.38
C PRO A 301 -16.10 -39.23 -11.73
N ASN A 302 -15.63 -38.34 -12.60
CA ASN A 302 -16.11 -38.23 -13.99
C ASN A 302 -15.74 -39.47 -14.81
N SER A 303 -14.58 -40.05 -14.55
CA SER A 303 -14.16 -41.33 -15.13
C SER A 303 -13.27 -42.10 -14.17
N SER A 304 -13.37 -43.43 -14.25
CA SER A 304 -12.51 -44.37 -13.52
C SER A 304 -11.81 -45.26 -14.53
N ILE A 305 -10.48 -45.19 -14.60
CA ILE A 305 -9.68 -46.00 -15.52
C ILE A 305 -8.63 -46.73 -14.69
N ASN A 306 -8.74 -48.07 -14.60
CA ASN A 306 -7.88 -48.91 -13.77
C ASN A 306 -7.78 -48.34 -12.34
N ASN A 307 -6.56 -47.99 -11.94
CA ASN A 307 -6.13 -47.46 -10.66
C ASN A 307 -6.24 -45.93 -10.55
N THR A 308 -6.88 -45.30 -11.52
CA THR A 308 -6.96 -43.85 -11.63
C THR A 308 -8.40 -43.36 -11.59
N LYS A 309 -8.65 -42.39 -10.72
CA LYS A 309 -9.91 -41.65 -10.62
C LYS A 309 -9.69 -40.24 -11.13
N ILE A 310 -10.56 -39.78 -12.03
CA ILE A 310 -10.43 -38.49 -12.69
C ILE A 310 -11.64 -37.64 -12.36
N PHE A 311 -11.38 -36.42 -11.91
CA PHE A 311 -12.38 -35.42 -11.56
C PHE A 311 -12.17 -34.17 -12.41
N ILE A 312 -13.23 -33.69 -13.05
CA ILE A 312 -13.15 -32.60 -14.03
C ILE A 312 -14.16 -31.52 -13.67
N LYS A 313 -13.72 -30.25 -13.73
CA LYS A 313 -14.59 -29.10 -13.58
C LYS A 313 -14.26 -28.02 -14.61
N GLU A 314 -15.31 -27.47 -15.21
CA GLU A 314 -15.22 -26.37 -16.18
C GLU A 314 -14.96 -25.04 -15.47
N ILE A 315 -14.13 -24.21 -16.10
CA ILE A 315 -13.87 -22.81 -15.74
C ILE A 315 -13.99 -21.99 -17.03
N ASP A 316 -14.65 -20.84 -16.95
CA ASP A 316 -14.76 -19.91 -18.08
C ASP A 316 -13.73 -18.79 -17.95
N LEU A 317 -12.70 -18.79 -18.82
CA LEU A 317 -11.69 -17.74 -18.92
C LEU A 317 -11.91 -16.83 -20.13
N THR A 318 -13.08 -16.86 -20.76
CA THR A 318 -13.36 -16.09 -21.99
C THR A 318 -13.19 -14.58 -21.79
N ASN A 319 -13.51 -14.07 -20.59
CA ASN A 319 -13.43 -12.64 -20.26
C ASN A 319 -12.12 -12.24 -19.57
N TYR A 320 -11.19 -13.19 -19.38
CA TYR A 320 -9.88 -12.86 -18.82
C TYR A 320 -9.09 -12.01 -19.81
N ASN A 321 -8.49 -10.93 -19.33
CA ASN A 321 -7.59 -10.10 -20.13
C ASN A 321 -6.14 -10.46 -19.78
N LYS A 322 -5.33 -10.80 -20.80
CA LYS A 322 -3.91 -11.15 -20.62
C LYS A 322 -3.06 -10.06 -19.96
N GLN A 323 -3.53 -8.81 -19.97
CA GLN A 323 -2.88 -7.70 -19.26
C GLN A 323 -3.11 -7.73 -17.74
N LEU A 324 -4.03 -8.56 -17.27
CA LEU A 324 -4.44 -8.69 -15.87
C LEU A 324 -3.83 -9.94 -15.21
N ASN A 325 -4.02 -10.10 -13.91
CA ASN A 325 -3.43 -11.21 -13.17
C ASN A 325 -4.34 -12.45 -13.18
N LEU A 326 -3.72 -13.63 -13.36
CA LEU A 326 -4.33 -14.94 -13.14
C LEU A 326 -3.39 -15.79 -12.29
N LYS A 327 -3.92 -16.36 -11.21
CA LYS A 327 -3.21 -17.20 -10.26
C LYS A 327 -3.89 -18.56 -10.15
N ILE A 328 -3.11 -19.62 -10.33
CA ILE A 328 -3.54 -21.00 -10.10
C ILE A 328 -2.80 -21.52 -8.87
N THR A 329 -3.53 -21.95 -7.84
CA THR A 329 -2.95 -22.61 -6.66
C THR A 329 -3.40 -24.05 -6.64
N ARG A 330 -2.46 -24.98 -6.43
CA ARG A 330 -2.77 -26.41 -6.34
C ARG A 330 -2.08 -27.04 -5.15
N SER A 331 -2.76 -27.96 -4.48
CA SER A 331 -2.22 -28.72 -3.34
C SER A 331 -3.02 -29.98 -3.11
N SER A 332 -2.35 -31.03 -2.64
CA SER A 332 -2.98 -32.30 -2.31
C SER A 332 -2.30 -32.97 -1.12
N THR A 333 -3.13 -33.56 -0.26
CA THR A 333 -2.71 -34.55 0.74
C THR A 333 -2.95 -35.99 0.26
N PHE A 334 -3.48 -36.17 -0.96
CA PHE A 334 -3.55 -37.46 -1.63
C PHE A 334 -2.15 -37.87 -2.15
N LYS A 335 -1.25 -38.19 -1.22
CA LYS A 335 0.14 -38.58 -1.49
C LYS A 335 0.60 -39.64 -0.50
N ALA A 336 1.46 -40.55 -0.94
CA ALA A 336 1.96 -41.67 -0.14
C ALA A 336 2.34 -41.28 1.30
N SER A 337 3.15 -40.22 1.49
CA SER A 337 3.60 -39.74 2.80
C SER A 337 2.48 -39.35 3.78
N THR A 338 1.29 -39.03 3.28
CA THR A 338 0.12 -38.75 4.13
C THR A 338 -0.52 -40.03 4.64
N PHE A 339 -0.44 -41.13 3.88
CA PHE A 339 -1.07 -42.41 4.19
C PHE A 339 -0.15 -43.38 4.92
N SER A 340 1.13 -43.38 4.57
CA SER A 340 2.16 -44.21 5.20
C SER A 340 3.57 -43.76 4.77
N ASN A 341 4.54 -43.88 5.66
CA ASN A 341 5.96 -43.68 5.30
C ASN A 341 6.54 -44.85 4.49
N TYR A 342 5.79 -45.96 4.35
CA TYR A 342 6.24 -47.17 3.65
C TYR A 342 5.66 -47.29 2.23
N LEU A 343 4.71 -46.43 1.85
CA LEU A 343 4.15 -46.41 0.50
C LEU A 343 5.10 -45.66 -0.45
N ASP A 344 5.37 -46.24 -1.61
CA ASP A 344 6.14 -45.58 -2.66
C ASP A 344 5.35 -44.37 -3.20
N SER A 345 6.04 -43.24 -3.39
CA SER A 345 5.43 -42.02 -3.93
C SER A 345 4.87 -42.19 -5.35
N SER A 346 5.30 -43.20 -6.09
CA SER A 346 4.78 -43.59 -7.40
C SER A 346 3.48 -44.40 -7.32
N TYR A 347 3.07 -44.86 -6.14
CA TYR A 347 1.88 -45.70 -5.96
C TYR A 347 0.65 -44.94 -5.50
N LEU A 348 0.80 -43.78 -4.86
CA LEU A 348 -0.32 -42.94 -4.42
C LEU A 348 0.05 -41.46 -4.60
N TYR A 349 -0.54 -40.83 -5.60
CA TYR A 349 -0.29 -39.43 -5.91
C TYR A 349 -1.48 -38.76 -6.60
N ALA A 350 -1.45 -37.43 -6.59
CA ALA A 350 -2.40 -36.58 -7.28
C ALA A 350 -1.69 -35.65 -8.27
N GLU A 351 -2.28 -35.51 -9.45
CA GLU A 351 -1.83 -34.60 -10.51
C GLU A 351 -2.95 -33.65 -10.92
N MET A 352 -2.56 -32.46 -11.37
CA MET A 352 -3.43 -31.49 -11.99
C MET A 352 -3.06 -31.32 -13.46
N SER A 353 -4.06 -31.47 -14.32
CA SER A 353 -3.99 -31.04 -15.72
C SER A 353 -5.02 -29.93 -15.97
N VAL A 354 -4.71 -29.02 -16.89
CA VAL A 354 -5.65 -28.00 -17.37
C VAL A 354 -5.67 -28.10 -18.88
N PHE A 355 -6.84 -28.31 -19.45
CA PHE A 355 -7.00 -28.50 -20.90
C PHE A 355 -8.17 -27.70 -21.45
N TYR A 356 -8.20 -27.56 -22.77
CA TYR A 356 -9.25 -26.89 -23.51
C TYR A 356 -9.44 -27.59 -24.86
N TYR A 357 -10.53 -27.27 -25.56
CA TYR A 357 -10.78 -27.81 -26.90
C TYR A 357 -10.56 -26.71 -27.94
N GLU A 358 -9.77 -27.02 -28.95
CA GLU A 358 -9.58 -26.17 -30.14
C GLU A 358 -10.03 -26.98 -31.35
N ASN A 359 -11.05 -26.50 -32.07
CA ASN A 359 -11.67 -27.21 -33.21
C ASN A 359 -12.06 -28.66 -32.88
N GLY A 360 -12.56 -28.91 -31.67
CA GLY A 360 -12.96 -30.25 -31.20
C GLY A 360 -11.81 -31.13 -30.72
N VAL A 361 -10.55 -30.69 -30.81
CA VAL A 361 -9.36 -31.44 -30.37
C VAL A 361 -8.95 -31.02 -28.97
N LYS A 362 -8.76 -31.98 -28.05
CA LYS A 362 -8.26 -31.73 -26.68
C LYS A 362 -6.80 -31.25 -26.74
N LYS A 363 -6.54 -30.03 -26.25
CA LYS A 363 -5.20 -29.46 -26.06
C LYS A 363 -4.95 -29.18 -24.60
N TYR A 364 -3.74 -29.46 -24.14
CA TYR A 364 -3.36 -29.17 -22.77
C TYR A 364 -2.69 -27.82 -22.66
N TRP A 365 -3.12 -27.05 -21.67
CA TRP A 365 -2.44 -25.84 -21.22
C TRP A 365 -1.44 -26.17 -20.11
N ILE A 366 -1.82 -27.03 -19.17
CA ILE A 366 -0.95 -27.59 -18.13
C ILE A 366 -1.14 -29.11 -18.14
N VAL A 367 -0.04 -29.88 -18.12
CA VAL A 367 -0.07 -31.34 -18.17
C VAL A 367 0.55 -31.91 -16.90
N ASP A 368 -0.15 -32.88 -16.29
CA ASP A 368 0.33 -33.80 -15.26
C ASP A 368 1.20 -33.13 -14.19
N SER A 369 0.70 -32.01 -13.65
CA SER A 369 1.41 -31.20 -12.67
C SER A 369 1.27 -31.80 -11.26
N PRO A 370 2.35 -32.29 -10.61
CA PRO A 370 2.24 -33.03 -9.34
C PRO A 370 1.75 -32.15 -8.18
N MET A 371 0.72 -32.56 -7.45
CA MET A 371 0.07 -31.75 -6.40
C MET A 371 0.64 -31.96 -4.97
N ASN A 372 1.76 -32.65 -4.83
CA ASN A 372 2.35 -33.08 -3.55
C ASN A 372 2.77 -31.94 -2.59
N VAL A 373 3.00 -30.75 -3.14
CA VAL A 373 3.33 -29.52 -2.41
C VAL A 373 2.42 -28.40 -2.91
N GLN A 374 2.01 -27.51 -2.00
CA GLN A 374 1.27 -26.32 -2.37
C GLN A 374 2.12 -25.45 -3.30
N THR A 375 1.66 -25.32 -4.55
CA THR A 375 2.35 -24.56 -5.60
C THR A 375 1.42 -23.50 -6.14
N VAL A 376 1.98 -22.32 -6.40
CA VAL A 376 1.30 -21.19 -7.02
C VAL A 376 1.92 -20.91 -8.39
N ILE A 377 1.09 -20.86 -9.43
CA ILE A 377 1.48 -20.49 -10.78
C ILE A 377 0.84 -19.13 -11.08
N ASN A 378 1.66 -18.12 -11.41
CA ASN A 378 1.20 -16.77 -11.72
C ASN A 378 1.32 -16.48 -13.22
N PHE A 379 0.29 -15.86 -13.76
CA PHE A 379 0.18 -15.41 -15.14
C PHE A 379 -0.14 -13.91 -15.13
N ASN A 380 0.63 -13.14 -15.90
CA ASN A 380 0.51 -11.70 -16.01
C ASN A 380 1.02 -11.24 -17.39
N GLN A 381 0.89 -9.94 -17.68
CA GLN A 381 1.24 -9.35 -18.98
C GLN A 381 2.70 -9.52 -19.43
N TYR A 382 3.62 -9.79 -18.49
CA TYR A 382 5.04 -9.96 -18.78
C TYR A 382 5.43 -11.44 -18.89
N ASN A 383 4.56 -12.36 -18.50
CA ASN A 383 4.76 -13.78 -18.72
C ASN A 383 4.43 -14.13 -20.19
N ASN A 384 5.36 -14.75 -20.91
CA ASN A 384 5.17 -15.21 -22.30
C ASN A 384 4.24 -16.44 -22.44
N SER A 385 3.60 -16.88 -21.37
CA SER A 385 2.68 -18.03 -21.39
C SER A 385 1.39 -17.70 -22.14
N ASN A 386 1.03 -18.52 -23.13
CA ASN A 386 -0.24 -18.37 -23.83
C ASN A 386 -1.39 -18.87 -22.95
N ILE A 387 -2.30 -17.97 -22.58
CA ILE A 387 -3.47 -18.28 -21.74
C ILE A 387 -4.68 -18.49 -22.68
N PRO A 388 -5.38 -19.64 -22.59
CA PRO A 388 -6.58 -19.88 -23.38
C PRO A 388 -7.72 -18.96 -22.93
N LEU A 389 -8.17 -18.05 -23.81
CA LEU A 389 -9.26 -17.11 -23.54
C LEU A 389 -10.62 -17.74 -23.89
N GLN A 390 -10.91 -18.85 -23.25
CA GLN A 390 -12.10 -19.66 -23.50
C GLN A 390 -12.44 -20.52 -22.28
N LYS A 391 -13.45 -21.37 -22.42
CA LYS A 391 -13.71 -22.43 -21.46
C LYS A 391 -12.54 -23.41 -21.40
N VAL A 392 -12.05 -23.62 -20.19
CA VAL A 392 -11.00 -24.58 -19.84
C VAL A 392 -11.54 -25.58 -18.82
N TYR A 393 -10.85 -26.70 -18.70
CA TYR A 393 -11.24 -27.82 -17.84
C TYR A 393 -10.06 -28.17 -16.94
N VAL A 394 -10.30 -28.11 -15.64
CA VAL A 394 -9.33 -28.55 -14.62
C VAL A 394 -9.61 -30.01 -14.33
N GLU A 395 -8.56 -30.81 -14.45
CA GLU A 395 -8.56 -32.25 -14.21
C GLU A 395 -7.72 -32.52 -12.97
N ILE A 396 -8.31 -33.12 -11.94
CA ILE A 396 -7.59 -33.70 -10.80
C ILE A 396 -7.58 -35.21 -11.03
N LYS A 397 -6.38 -35.77 -11.16
CA LYS A 397 -6.15 -37.19 -11.35
C LYS A 397 -5.60 -37.77 -10.05
N HIS A 398 -6.31 -38.74 -9.48
CA HIS A 398 -5.86 -39.53 -8.34
C HIS A 398 -5.48 -40.90 -8.82
N THR A 399 -4.19 -41.23 -8.72
CA THR A 399 -3.67 -42.54 -9.09
C THR A 399 -3.27 -43.29 -7.84
N TYR A 400 -3.82 -44.49 -7.72
CA TYR A 400 -3.55 -45.38 -6.61
C TYR A 400 -3.48 -46.85 -7.07
N TRP A 401 -2.30 -47.47 -7.00
CA TRP A 401 -2.08 -48.89 -7.34
C TRP A 401 -1.34 -49.60 -6.21
N GLY A 402 -1.83 -50.77 -5.79
CA GLY A 402 -1.09 -51.67 -4.89
C GLY A 402 -1.95 -52.37 -3.84
N GLY A 403 -3.21 -51.97 -3.68
CA GLY A 403 -4.09 -52.48 -2.62
C GLY A 403 -3.71 -51.89 -1.26
N LEU A 404 -4.70 -51.35 -0.54
CA LEU A 404 -4.45 -50.60 0.71
C LEU A 404 -4.14 -51.57 1.87
N GLY A 405 -4.12 -52.88 1.61
CA GLY A 405 -4.15 -53.99 2.57
C GLY A 405 -2.83 -54.61 3.02
N SER A 406 -1.65 -54.12 2.62
CA SER A 406 -0.37 -54.72 3.06
C SER A 406 0.61 -53.79 3.78
N GLY A 407 0.20 -52.56 4.10
CA GLY A 407 1.00 -51.61 4.87
C GLY A 407 0.20 -51.03 6.02
N ASN A 408 0.85 -50.68 7.13
CA ASN A 408 0.25 -49.97 8.26
C ASN A 408 -0.32 -48.61 7.79
N ILE A 409 -1.54 -48.62 7.28
CA ILE A 409 -2.37 -47.44 7.05
C ILE A 409 -3.17 -47.20 8.33
N SER A 410 -3.17 -45.95 8.82
CA SER A 410 -4.01 -45.57 9.95
C SER A 410 -5.48 -45.83 9.58
N ASN A 411 -6.25 -46.46 10.49
CA ASN A 411 -7.63 -46.94 10.25
C ASN A 411 -8.64 -45.84 9.87
N TYR A 412 -8.23 -44.58 9.78
CA TYR A 412 -9.08 -43.49 9.35
C TYR A 412 -8.23 -42.29 8.90
N MET A 413 -8.18 -42.04 7.60
CA MET A 413 -7.41 -40.92 7.04
C MET A 413 -8.28 -40.10 6.10
N TYR A 414 -8.25 -38.79 6.28
CA TYR A 414 -8.91 -37.84 5.41
C TYR A 414 -7.90 -37.23 4.44
N PHE A 415 -8.29 -37.08 3.19
CA PHE A 415 -7.49 -36.42 2.18
C PHE A 415 -8.28 -35.34 1.45
N TYR A 416 -7.52 -34.42 0.86
CA TYR A 416 -8.05 -33.47 -0.09
C TYR A 416 -7.07 -33.30 -1.26
N SER A 417 -7.62 -32.94 -2.40
CA SER A 417 -6.87 -32.38 -3.54
C SER A 417 -7.65 -31.21 -4.05
N GLN A 418 -7.01 -30.05 -4.07
CA GLN A 418 -7.69 -28.81 -4.37
C GLN A 418 -6.89 -27.99 -5.37
N VAL A 419 -7.63 -27.32 -6.24
CA VAL A 419 -7.13 -26.35 -7.19
C VAL A 419 -8.00 -25.10 -7.07
N SER A 420 -7.35 -23.94 -6.98
CA SER A 420 -8.04 -22.66 -7.02
C SER A 420 -7.50 -21.78 -8.15
N PHE A 421 -8.41 -21.10 -8.82
CA PHE A 421 -8.12 -20.07 -9.81
C PHE A 421 -8.56 -18.75 -9.20
N ASN A 422 -7.71 -17.73 -9.32
CA ASN A 422 -8.05 -16.36 -8.95
C ASN A 422 -7.62 -15.49 -10.11
N TRP A 423 -8.55 -14.79 -10.75
CA TRP A 423 -8.23 -13.96 -11.90
C TRP A 423 -8.98 -12.65 -11.91
N GLU A 424 -8.50 -11.77 -12.78
CA GLU A 424 -8.97 -10.42 -12.96
C GLU A 424 -9.55 -10.28 -14.37
N GLU A 425 -10.75 -9.71 -14.48
CA GLU A 425 -11.45 -9.43 -15.73
C GLU A 425 -11.72 -7.93 -15.84
N ASN A 426 -11.75 -7.37 -17.04
CA ASN A 426 -12.30 -6.03 -17.21
C ASN A 426 -13.81 -6.05 -16.93
N ASN A 427 -14.33 -5.04 -16.27
CA ASN A 427 -15.74 -4.88 -16.01
C ASN A 427 -16.43 -4.46 -17.33
N PRO A 428 -17.26 -5.34 -17.93
CA PRO A 428 -17.87 -5.06 -19.22
C PRO A 428 -18.88 -3.91 -19.17
N ASN A 429 -19.31 -3.52 -17.97
CA ASN A 429 -20.30 -2.45 -17.77
C ASN A 429 -19.67 -1.06 -17.57
N LEU A 430 -18.34 -0.96 -17.54
CA LEU A 430 -17.59 0.30 -17.44
C LEU A 430 -16.85 0.54 -18.76
N SER A 431 -16.81 1.79 -19.23
CA SER A 431 -15.95 2.18 -20.36
C SER A 431 -14.45 1.92 -20.06
N ASP A 432 -13.60 2.00 -21.08
CA ASP A 432 -12.15 1.78 -20.97
C ASP A 432 -11.41 2.71 -19.98
N ASP A 433 -12.02 3.82 -19.57
CA ASP A 433 -11.43 4.75 -18.61
C ASP A 433 -11.34 4.12 -17.20
N PRO A 434 -10.15 3.90 -16.63
CA PRO A 434 -10.04 3.26 -15.32
C PRO A 434 -10.39 4.20 -14.17
N ILE A 435 -11.08 3.71 -13.15
CA ILE A 435 -11.18 4.40 -11.86
C ILE A 435 -9.92 4.14 -11.04
N ILE A 436 -9.25 5.18 -10.55
CA ILE A 436 -8.06 5.09 -9.72
C ILE A 436 -8.41 5.69 -8.36
N TYR A 437 -8.26 4.92 -7.27
CA TYR A 437 -8.26 5.53 -5.95
C TYR A 437 -6.97 6.33 -5.78
N ALA A 438 -7.12 7.63 -5.55
CA ALA A 438 -6.04 8.50 -5.12
C ALA A 438 -6.05 8.53 -3.59
N GLY A 439 -4.87 8.65 -2.97
CA GLY A 439 -4.78 8.73 -1.52
C GLY A 439 -5.57 9.91 -0.94
N GLY A 440 -5.99 9.76 0.30
CA GLY A 440 -6.75 10.77 1.04
C GLY A 440 -8.25 10.76 0.75
N ILE A 441 -8.91 11.79 1.26
CA ILE A 441 -10.37 11.95 1.24
C ILE A 441 -10.80 13.30 0.69
N ARG A 442 -12.02 13.36 0.16
CA ARG A 442 -12.74 14.58 -0.21
C ARG A 442 -14.08 14.65 0.50
N ILE A 443 -14.62 15.85 0.65
CA ILE A 443 -15.94 16.07 1.25
C ILE A 443 -16.99 15.58 0.26
N LYS A 444 -17.81 14.62 0.68
CA LYS A 444 -19.00 14.18 -0.05
C LYS A 444 -20.21 15.03 0.29
N GLU A 445 -20.39 15.33 1.57
CA GLU A 445 -21.53 16.09 2.06
C GLU A 445 -21.15 16.82 3.36
N ILE A 446 -21.64 18.05 3.52
CA ILE A 446 -21.62 18.77 4.79
C ILE A 446 -23.06 18.92 5.24
N LYS A 447 -23.41 18.34 6.39
CA LYS A 447 -24.72 18.50 7.01
C LYS A 447 -24.65 19.54 8.11
N GLN A 448 -25.65 20.41 8.14
CA GLN A 448 -25.74 21.45 9.14
C GLN A 448 -26.95 21.23 10.03
N TYR A 449 -26.70 21.38 11.32
CA TYR A 449 -27.69 21.24 12.37
C TYR A 449 -27.70 22.50 13.23
N ASP A 450 -28.84 22.78 13.83
CA ASP A 450 -28.99 23.84 14.82
C ASP A 450 -29.75 23.23 15.99
N ASN A 451 -29.09 23.21 17.15
CA ASN A 451 -29.61 22.60 18.38
C ASN A 451 -30.07 21.15 18.17
N GLY A 452 -29.29 20.38 17.40
CA GLY A 452 -29.54 18.97 17.08
C GLY A 452 -30.56 18.74 15.95
N GLN A 453 -31.24 19.77 15.47
CA GLN A 453 -32.19 19.65 14.35
C GLN A 453 -31.48 19.88 13.03
N TYR A 454 -31.65 18.94 12.08
CA TYR A 454 -31.13 19.09 10.72
C TYR A 454 -31.75 20.32 10.05
N LYS A 455 -30.94 21.12 9.35
CA LYS A 455 -31.39 22.31 8.62
C LYS A 455 -31.23 22.16 7.12
N TYR A 456 -30.01 21.90 6.67
CA TYR A 456 -29.68 21.74 5.26
C TYR A 456 -28.37 20.98 5.10
N SER A 457 -28.12 20.51 3.88
CA SER A 457 -26.85 19.92 3.51
C SER A 457 -26.33 20.47 2.20
N THR A 458 -25.01 20.45 2.06
CA THR A 458 -24.30 20.74 0.81
C THR A 458 -23.62 19.46 0.35
N LYS A 459 -24.13 18.84 -0.71
CA LYS A 459 -23.62 17.63 -1.34
C LYS A 459 -22.70 17.99 -2.50
N TYR A 460 -21.61 17.26 -2.65
CA TYR A 460 -20.62 17.45 -3.70
C TYR A 460 -20.54 16.20 -4.56
N ILE A 461 -20.72 16.36 -5.88
CA ILE A 461 -20.70 15.27 -6.84
C ILE A 461 -19.50 15.47 -7.78
N TYR A 462 -18.59 14.50 -7.76
CA TYR A 462 -17.32 14.54 -8.48
C TYR A 462 -17.35 13.61 -9.70
N LYS A 463 -18.29 13.82 -10.60
CA LYS A 463 -18.52 12.97 -11.78
C LYS A 463 -18.19 13.71 -13.08
N LYS A 464 -17.67 12.99 -14.09
CA LYS A 464 -17.52 13.54 -15.45
C LYS A 464 -18.89 13.87 -16.01
N ALA A 465 -19.02 15.03 -16.65
CA ALA A 465 -20.28 15.45 -17.28
C ALA A 465 -20.72 14.51 -18.41
N GLU A 466 -19.75 14.04 -19.21
CA GLU A 466 -19.99 13.17 -20.37
C GLU A 466 -20.29 11.71 -19.97
N ASN A 467 -19.76 11.24 -18.84
CA ASN A 467 -20.00 9.89 -18.35
C ASN A 467 -20.03 9.85 -16.80
N PRO A 468 -21.24 9.87 -16.20
CA PRO A 468 -21.44 9.88 -14.75
C PRO A 468 -20.98 8.63 -14.00
N GLN A 469 -20.50 7.59 -14.69
CA GLN A 469 -19.86 6.42 -14.07
C GLN A 469 -18.43 6.73 -13.61
N PHE A 470 -17.79 7.77 -14.15
CA PHE A 470 -16.40 8.12 -13.89
C PHE A 470 -16.25 9.35 -13.01
N SER A 471 -15.15 9.37 -12.28
CA SER A 471 -14.79 10.53 -11.47
C SER A 471 -14.32 11.68 -12.37
N SER A 472 -14.71 12.91 -12.04
CA SER A 472 -14.10 14.12 -12.62
C SER A 472 -12.66 14.36 -12.14
N GLY A 473 -12.16 13.49 -11.27
CA GLY A 473 -10.82 13.56 -10.73
C GLY A 473 -9.73 13.33 -11.79
N VAL A 474 -8.73 14.20 -11.77
CA VAL A 474 -7.52 14.16 -12.58
C VAL A 474 -6.33 14.03 -11.65
N LEU A 475 -5.64 12.90 -11.69
CA LEU A 475 -4.39 12.70 -10.97
C LEU A 475 -3.29 13.52 -11.64
N PHE A 476 -2.65 14.42 -10.89
CA PHE A 476 -1.60 15.26 -11.46
C PHE A 476 -0.34 14.46 -11.76
N ASN A 477 0.00 13.53 -10.88
CA ASN A 477 1.12 12.61 -11.05
C ASN A 477 0.81 11.29 -10.35
N ILE A 478 1.36 10.20 -10.87
CA ILE A 478 1.36 8.92 -10.18
C ILE A 478 2.63 8.80 -9.32
N PRO A 479 2.56 8.24 -8.10
CA PRO A 479 3.75 7.91 -7.34
C PRO A 479 4.67 7.01 -8.18
N MET A 480 5.97 7.27 -8.21
CA MET A 480 6.94 6.46 -8.97
C MET A 480 7.94 5.81 -8.02
N TYR A 481 8.09 4.49 -8.11
CA TYR A 481 8.97 3.71 -7.22
C TYR A 481 10.22 3.18 -7.91
N THR A 482 10.29 3.32 -9.23
CA THR A 482 11.41 2.84 -10.04
C THR A 482 12.09 4.00 -10.74
N LYS A 483 13.41 3.89 -10.85
CA LYS A 483 14.25 4.84 -11.58
C LYS A 483 15.35 4.07 -12.31
N ASN A 484 15.52 4.36 -13.60
CA ASN A 484 16.65 3.84 -14.36
C ASN A 484 17.97 4.43 -13.83
N LYS A 485 18.95 3.56 -13.59
CA LYS A 485 20.26 3.91 -13.05
C LYS A 485 21.34 3.21 -13.85
N ARG A 486 22.44 3.92 -14.11
CA ARG A 486 23.67 3.34 -14.64
C ARG A 486 24.75 3.44 -13.57
N ILE A 487 25.30 2.29 -13.19
CA ILE A 487 26.31 2.17 -12.14
C ILE A 487 27.63 1.85 -12.81
N GLY A 488 28.62 2.72 -12.65
CA GLY A 488 29.98 2.53 -13.18
C GLY A 488 30.96 2.21 -12.05
N LYS A 489 31.84 1.23 -12.25
CA LYS A 489 32.97 0.94 -11.36
C LYS A 489 34.25 0.80 -12.18
N VAL A 490 35.34 1.33 -11.66
CA VAL A 490 36.69 1.12 -12.19
C VAL A 490 37.51 0.51 -11.07
N ASP A 491 37.98 -0.72 -11.28
CA ASP A 491 38.86 -1.43 -10.35
C ASP A 491 40.24 -1.59 -10.98
N GLU A 492 41.29 -1.57 -10.16
CA GLU A 492 42.67 -1.78 -10.59
C GLU A 492 43.27 -2.96 -9.82
N ILE A 493 43.85 -3.92 -10.54
CA ILE A 493 44.46 -5.12 -9.95
C ILE A 493 45.89 -5.23 -10.46
N SER A 494 46.84 -5.52 -9.56
CA SER A 494 48.25 -5.76 -9.90
C SER A 494 48.42 -7.09 -10.62
N CYS A 495 49.20 -7.10 -11.71
CA CYS A 495 49.49 -8.32 -12.47
C CYS A 495 50.63 -9.12 -11.85
N TYR A 496 50.60 -10.45 -11.99
CA TYR A 496 51.69 -11.35 -11.58
C TYR A 496 53.00 -11.06 -12.32
N SER A 497 52.92 -10.66 -13.58
CA SER A 497 54.03 -10.33 -14.46
C SER A 497 54.59 -8.91 -14.28
N GLY A 498 54.02 -8.12 -13.35
CA GLY A 498 54.30 -6.69 -13.18
C GLY A 498 53.41 -5.81 -14.06
N GLY A 499 52.99 -4.66 -13.51
CA GLY A 499 52.01 -3.75 -14.14
C GLY A 499 50.61 -3.86 -13.53
N HIS A 500 49.67 -3.10 -14.06
CA HIS A 500 48.28 -3.03 -13.58
C HIS A 500 47.29 -3.38 -14.69
N ARG A 501 46.21 -4.07 -14.31
CA ARG A 501 45.03 -4.29 -15.14
C ARG A 501 43.89 -3.44 -14.62
N THR A 502 43.31 -2.61 -15.49
CA THR A 502 42.13 -1.83 -15.16
C THR A 502 40.89 -2.55 -15.67
N TYR A 503 39.93 -2.78 -14.77
CA TYR A 503 38.62 -3.33 -15.08
C TYR A 503 37.57 -2.23 -15.03
N LYS A 504 36.83 -2.06 -16.12
CA LYS A 504 35.70 -1.12 -16.18
C LYS A 504 34.41 -1.92 -16.27
N ILE A 505 33.53 -1.74 -15.29
CA ILE A 505 32.19 -2.31 -15.28
C ILE A 505 31.19 -1.17 -15.40
N ALA A 506 30.27 -1.30 -16.34
CA ALA A 506 29.05 -0.50 -16.36
C ALA A 506 27.84 -1.44 -16.23
N LYS A 507 26.99 -1.21 -15.25
CA LYS A 507 25.74 -1.95 -15.04
C LYS A 507 24.57 -1.02 -15.32
N ASN A 508 23.62 -1.46 -16.14
CA ASN A 508 22.31 -0.85 -16.19
C ASN A 508 21.42 -1.55 -15.16
N ALA A 509 20.79 -0.75 -14.32
CA ALA A 509 19.97 -1.22 -13.21
C ALA A 509 18.69 -0.38 -13.08
N ILE A 510 17.69 -0.95 -12.43
CA ILE A 510 16.55 -0.22 -11.92
C ILE A 510 16.73 -0.08 -10.41
N GLU A 511 16.74 1.15 -9.94
CA GLU A 511 16.60 1.45 -8.52
C GLU A 511 15.11 1.34 -8.18
N LEU A 512 14.76 0.37 -7.34
CA LEU A 512 13.43 0.16 -6.79
C LEU A 512 13.40 0.70 -5.36
N SER A 513 12.37 1.45 -4.97
CA SER A 513 12.28 2.07 -3.64
C SER A 513 11.02 1.64 -2.90
N THR A 514 11.06 1.59 -1.57
CA THR A 514 9.88 1.34 -0.72
C THR A 514 8.96 2.57 -0.64
N ARG A 515 9.48 3.75 -1.02
CA ARG A 515 8.78 5.04 -1.06
C ARG A 515 8.93 5.69 -2.44
N PRO A 516 8.01 6.55 -2.88
CA PRO A 516 8.15 7.21 -4.17
C PRO A 516 9.47 8.01 -4.27
N VAL A 517 10.22 7.81 -5.36
CA VAL A 517 11.60 8.31 -5.57
C VAL A 517 11.65 9.79 -5.98
N ILE A 518 10.57 10.33 -6.56
CA ILE A 518 10.51 11.72 -7.02
C ILE A 518 10.03 12.64 -5.88
N ALA A 519 10.95 13.46 -5.38
CA ALA A 519 10.82 14.29 -4.17
C ALA A 519 9.74 15.40 -4.22
N GLY A 520 9.13 15.67 -5.38
CA GLY A 520 8.00 16.62 -5.50
C GLY A 520 6.64 16.05 -5.07
N MET A 521 6.57 14.75 -4.74
CA MET A 521 5.30 14.00 -4.63
C MET A 521 4.93 13.57 -3.20
N ARG A 522 5.65 14.07 -2.18
CA ARG A 522 5.37 13.77 -0.75
C ARG A 522 4.33 14.69 -0.12
N THR A 523 3.77 15.64 -0.86
CA THR A 523 2.78 16.59 -0.31
C THR A 523 1.41 15.95 -0.29
N GLN A 524 0.99 15.51 0.89
CA GLN A 524 -0.42 15.32 1.23
C GLN A 524 -1.20 16.55 0.73
N GLY A 525 -2.18 16.34 -0.15
CA GLY A 525 -3.12 17.40 -0.59
C GLY A 525 -2.93 18.01 -1.99
N ARG A 526 -1.95 17.59 -2.81
CA ARG A 526 -1.86 18.04 -4.23
C ARG A 526 -1.62 16.89 -5.22
N THR A 527 -2.30 15.77 -5.02
CA THR A 527 -2.15 14.56 -5.85
C THR A 527 -3.22 14.48 -6.93
N ILE A 528 -4.35 15.14 -6.71
CA ILE A 528 -5.54 15.10 -7.55
C ILE A 528 -6.21 16.47 -7.62
N GLY A 529 -6.76 16.81 -8.78
CA GLY A 529 -7.71 17.91 -8.96
C GLY A 529 -9.02 17.40 -9.57
N TYR A 530 -10.04 18.25 -9.67
CA TYR A 530 -11.34 17.90 -10.26
C TYR A 530 -11.66 18.85 -11.41
N THR A 531 -11.99 18.31 -12.58
CA THR A 531 -12.42 19.11 -13.73
C THR A 531 -13.82 19.69 -13.54
N ASN A 532 -14.63 19.03 -12.73
CA ASN A 532 -15.98 19.47 -12.37
C ASN A 532 -16.33 19.01 -10.96
N VAL A 533 -17.01 19.86 -10.20
CA VAL A 533 -17.64 19.50 -8.93
C VAL A 533 -19.03 20.11 -8.93
N GLU A 534 -20.05 19.28 -9.04
CA GLU A 534 -21.43 19.74 -8.91
C GLU A 534 -21.76 19.88 -7.42
N VAL A 535 -22.34 21.02 -7.05
CA VAL A 535 -22.70 21.35 -5.67
C VAL A 535 -24.22 21.45 -5.56
N ILE A 536 -24.82 20.55 -4.80
CA ILE A 536 -26.25 20.52 -4.56
C ILE A 536 -26.50 20.94 -3.11
N LYS A 537 -27.32 21.97 -2.92
CA LYS A 537 -27.79 22.38 -1.60
C LYS A 537 -29.21 21.86 -1.42
N THR A 538 -29.45 21.08 -0.37
CA THR A 538 -30.79 20.60 -0.02
C THR A 538 -31.17 21.10 1.36
N ASP A 539 -32.44 21.43 1.57
CA ASP A 539 -32.95 21.92 2.85
C ASP A 539 -34.06 21.00 3.39
N ILE A 540 -34.57 21.28 4.58
CA ILE A 540 -35.61 20.45 5.20
C ILE A 540 -36.93 20.40 4.38
N ASN A 541 -37.18 21.40 3.54
CA ASN A 541 -38.39 21.52 2.72
C ASN A 541 -38.20 20.92 1.32
N ASN A 542 -36.96 20.78 0.86
CA ASN A 542 -36.55 20.18 -0.41
C ASN A 542 -35.31 19.28 -0.17
N PRO A 543 -35.51 18.04 0.35
CA PRO A 543 -34.45 17.17 0.88
C PRO A 543 -33.46 16.59 -0.14
#